data_AF-A0A1V8TJU4-F1
#
_entry.id   AF-A0A1V8TJU4-F1
#
_cell.length_a   1.000
_cell.length_b   1.000
_cell.length_c   1.000
_cell.angle_alpha   90.00
_cell.angle_beta   90.00
_cell.angle_gamma   90.00
#
_symmetry.space_group_name_H-M   'P 1'
#
loop_
_entity.id
_entity.type
_entity.pdbx_description
1 polymer ?
#
loop_
_entity_poly.entity_id
_entity_poly.type
_entity_poly.pdbx_seq_one_letter_code
_entity_poly.pdbx_strand_id
1 'polypeptide(L)'
;MADQESNQNRFYRDQEARIMAMFQDESSDWDRLTNELDEALADPFLPRLDRANFHAIRALSAGTDAQEHIDRARTTMQGIVEYLKVIEKSDEEIEVLMAPLKDLVDTVEGIMERFNAEGSIEEEQSG
;
A
#
# COMPACT_ATOMS: atom_id res chain seq x y z
N MET A 1 11.68 -31.55 6.99
CA MET A 1 10.80 -31.04 8.07
C MET A 1 9.79 -30.15 7.38
N ALA A 2 8.50 -30.41 7.52
CA ALA A 2 7.49 -29.52 6.94
C ALA A 2 7.51 -28.22 7.77
N ASP A 3 7.82 -27.09 7.13
CA ASP A 3 7.70 -25.78 7.75
C ASP A 3 6.25 -25.59 8.19
N GLN A 4 6.01 -25.74 9.49
CA GLN A 4 4.73 -25.37 10.08
C GLN A 4 4.70 -23.85 10.15
N GLU A 5 4.19 -23.24 9.08
CA GLU A 5 3.86 -21.82 9.07
C GLU A 5 3.00 -21.49 10.28
N SER A 6 3.39 -20.44 11.03
CA SER A 6 2.64 -20.05 12.21
C SER A 6 1.21 -19.67 11.82
N ASN A 7 0.24 -19.88 12.72
CA ASN A 7 -1.15 -19.47 12.48
C ASN A 7 -1.26 -17.96 12.17
N GLN A 8 -0.33 -17.16 12.71
CA GLN A 8 -0.25 -15.71 12.48
C GLN A 8 0.24 -15.38 11.07
N ASN A 9 1.28 -16.06 10.58
CA ASN A 9 1.78 -15.85 9.22
C ASN A 9 0.71 -16.24 8.18
N ARG A 10 0.02 -17.36 8.41
CA ARG A 10 -1.10 -17.77 7.56
C ARG A 10 -2.22 -16.73 7.58
N PHE A 11 -2.57 -16.19 8.75
CA PHE A 11 -3.60 -15.17 8.87
C PHE A 11 -3.29 -13.93 8.02
N TYR A 12 -2.09 -13.36 8.15
CA TYR A 12 -1.74 -12.15 7.39
C TYR A 12 -1.61 -12.43 5.89
N ARG A 13 -1.06 -13.58 5.49
CA ARG A 13 -1.02 -13.96 4.07
C ARG A 13 -2.42 -14.12 3.48
N ASP A 14 -3.35 -14.72 4.21
CA ASP A 14 -4.74 -14.89 3.75
C ASP A 14 -5.47 -13.53 3.69
N GLN A 15 -5.17 -12.61 4.61
CA GLN A 15 -5.68 -11.22 4.57
C GLN A 15 -5.12 -10.44 3.39
N GLU A 16 -3.81 -10.46 3.19
CA GLU A 16 -3.13 -9.82 2.06
C GLU A 16 -3.68 -10.35 0.73
N ALA A 17 -3.74 -11.67 0.55
CA ALA A 17 -4.25 -12.28 -0.67
C ALA A 17 -5.70 -11.86 -0.96
N ARG A 18 -6.55 -11.78 0.07
CA ARG A 18 -7.94 -11.33 -0.08
C ARG A 18 -8.01 -9.85 -0.50
N ILE A 19 -7.27 -8.97 0.17
CA ILE A 19 -7.24 -7.53 -0.14
C ILE A 19 -6.70 -7.29 -1.54
N MET A 20 -5.61 -7.97 -1.93
CA MET A 20 -5.03 -7.85 -3.26
C MET A 20 -5.95 -8.39 -4.35
N ALA A 21 -6.65 -9.50 -4.10
CA ALA A 21 -7.64 -10.02 -5.04
C ALA A 21 -8.79 -9.04 -5.27
N MET A 22 -9.27 -8.36 -4.23
CA MET A 22 -10.25 -7.29 -4.38
C MET A 22 -9.66 -6.11 -5.15
N PHE A 23 -8.46 -5.65 -4.81
CA PHE A 23 -7.84 -4.51 -5.51
C PHE A 23 -7.61 -4.76 -7.01
N GLN A 24 -7.31 -6.01 -7.40
CA GLN A 24 -7.05 -6.39 -8.79
C GLN A 24 -8.32 -6.68 -9.60
N ASP A 25 -9.48 -6.83 -8.95
CA ASP A 25 -10.75 -7.08 -9.63
C ASP A 25 -11.42 -5.75 -10.02
N GLU A 26 -11.54 -5.51 -11.32
CA GLU A 26 -12.18 -4.31 -11.89
C GLU A 26 -13.64 -4.13 -11.45
N SER A 27 -14.31 -5.21 -11.04
CA SER A 27 -15.69 -5.20 -10.55
C SER A 27 -15.81 -5.03 -9.03
N SER A 28 -14.69 -4.78 -8.35
CA SER A 28 -14.67 -4.71 -6.90
C SER A 28 -15.51 -3.60 -6.30
N ASP A 29 -16.12 -3.97 -5.18
CA ASP A 29 -16.76 -3.03 -4.26
C ASP A 29 -15.67 -2.26 -3.49
N TRP A 30 -15.43 -1.02 -3.92
CA TRP A 30 -14.44 -0.12 -3.33
C TRP A 30 -14.75 0.28 -1.89
N ASP A 31 -16.03 0.32 -1.50
CA ASP A 31 -16.42 0.62 -0.11
C ASP A 31 -16.02 -0.56 0.78
N ARG A 32 -16.27 -1.79 0.31
CA ARG A 32 -15.83 -3.00 1.02
C ARG A 32 -14.31 -3.08 1.11
N LEU A 33 -13.58 -2.83 0.03
CA LEU A 33 -12.12 -2.84 0.03
C LEU A 33 -11.57 -1.80 1.02
N THR A 34 -12.13 -0.59 1.02
CA THR A 34 -11.78 0.47 1.97
C THR A 34 -11.95 0.02 3.42
N ASN A 35 -13.08 -0.60 3.76
CA ASN A 35 -13.32 -1.11 5.11
C ASN A 35 -12.30 -2.19 5.51
N GLU A 36 -11.99 -3.14 4.62
CA GLU A 36 -11.00 -4.19 4.90
C GLU A 36 -9.58 -3.63 5.07
N LEU A 37 -9.23 -2.59 4.32
CA LEU A 37 -7.97 -1.87 4.48
C LEU A 37 -7.91 -1.15 5.83
N ASP A 38 -8.98 -0.44 6.22
CA ASP A 38 -9.04 0.28 7.49
C ASP A 38 -8.97 -0.67 8.70
N GLU A 39 -9.67 -1.81 8.63
CA GLU A 39 -9.57 -2.89 9.62
C GLU A 39 -8.15 -3.47 9.72
N ALA A 40 -7.51 -3.75 8.58
CA ALA A 40 -6.14 -4.27 8.56
C ALA A 40 -5.14 -3.26 9.12
N LEU A 41 -5.25 -1.98 8.73
CA LEU A 41 -4.35 -0.91 9.14
C LEU A 41 -4.47 -0.57 10.64
N ALA A 42 -5.64 -0.82 11.24
CA ALA A 42 -5.88 -0.69 12.67
C ALA A 42 -5.15 -1.75 13.51
N ASP A 43 -4.73 -2.88 12.93
CA ASP A 43 -3.97 -3.91 13.64
C ASP A 43 -2.52 -3.42 13.90
N PRO A 44 -2.08 -3.25 15.17
CA PRO A 44 -0.70 -2.84 15.46
C PRO A 44 0.35 -3.89 15.08
N PHE A 45 -0.04 -5.15 14.90
CA PHE A 45 0.86 -6.26 14.57
C PHE A 45 0.93 -6.56 13.07
N LEU A 46 0.19 -5.81 12.23
CA LEU A 46 0.23 -5.96 10.78
C LEU A 46 1.69 -5.90 10.28
N PRO A 47 2.14 -6.87 9.45
CA PRO A 47 3.48 -6.86 8.89
C PRO A 47 3.79 -5.56 8.17
N ARG A 48 5.05 -5.10 8.26
CA ARG A 48 5.45 -3.79 7.72
C ARG A 48 5.25 -3.69 6.21
N LEU A 49 5.51 -4.77 5.48
CA LEU A 49 5.34 -4.80 4.03
C LEU A 49 3.86 -4.62 3.67
N ASP A 50 2.99 -5.41 4.29
CA ASP A 50 1.53 -5.34 4.12
C ASP A 50 1.01 -3.95 4.50
N ARG A 51 1.51 -3.37 5.61
CA ARG A 51 1.13 -2.01 6.03
C ARG A 51 1.47 -0.96 4.97
N ALA A 52 2.66 -1.03 4.37
CA ALA A 52 3.04 -0.09 3.32
C ALA A 52 2.19 -0.28 2.06
N ASN A 53 1.96 -1.53 1.64
CA ASN A 53 1.06 -1.87 0.53
C ASN A 53 -0.36 -1.32 0.76
N PHE A 54 -0.93 -1.58 1.95
CA PHE A 54 -2.30 -1.20 2.26
C PHE A 54 -2.46 0.31 2.38
N HIS A 55 -1.48 1.02 2.95
CA HIS A 55 -1.50 2.49 2.92
C HIS A 55 -1.44 3.03 1.49
N ALA A 56 -0.59 2.47 0.61
CA ALA A 56 -0.55 2.88 -0.79
C ALA A 56 -1.91 2.67 -1.48
N ILE A 57 -2.51 1.48 -1.36
CA ILE A 57 -3.82 1.19 -1.97
C ILE A 57 -4.92 2.09 -1.38
N ARG A 58 -4.92 2.30 -0.07
CA ARG A 58 -5.93 3.09 0.63
C ARG A 58 -5.96 4.55 0.18
N ALA A 59 -4.82 5.09 -0.29
CA ALA A 59 -4.74 6.46 -0.81
C ALA A 59 -5.72 6.71 -1.97
N LEU A 60 -5.97 5.71 -2.82
CA LEU A 60 -6.88 5.82 -3.97
C LEU A 60 -8.34 6.14 -3.57
N SER A 61 -8.74 5.77 -2.35
CA SER A 61 -10.10 5.98 -1.84
C SER A 61 -10.15 6.94 -0.64
N ALA A 62 -9.05 7.60 -0.29
CA ALA A 62 -8.93 8.41 0.92
C ALA A 62 -9.32 9.89 0.73
N GLY A 63 -9.65 10.32 -0.49
CA GLY A 63 -10.04 11.70 -0.76
C GLY A 63 -8.97 12.70 -0.30
N THR A 64 -9.32 13.59 0.64
CA THR A 64 -8.38 14.60 1.17
C THR A 64 -7.19 14.01 1.93
N ASP A 65 -7.32 12.80 2.46
CA ASP A 65 -6.28 12.16 3.27
C ASP A 65 -5.32 11.30 2.43
N ALA A 66 -5.51 11.27 1.10
CA ALA A 66 -4.74 10.44 0.19
C ALA A 66 -3.22 10.63 0.31
N GLN A 67 -2.75 11.89 0.40
CA GLN A 67 -1.33 12.17 0.57
C GLN A 67 -0.79 11.65 1.90
N GLU A 68 -1.57 11.76 2.98
CA GLU A 68 -1.16 11.23 4.28
C GLU A 68 -0.95 9.71 4.22
N HIS A 69 -1.80 9.00 3.47
CA HIS A 69 -1.62 7.58 3.23
C HIS A 69 -0.34 7.26 2.45
N ILE A 70 0.00 8.04 1.41
CA ILE A 70 1.28 7.91 0.70
C ILE A 70 2.47 8.16 1.63
N ASP A 71 2.42 9.20 2.46
CA ASP A 71 3.50 9.53 3.39
C ASP A 71 3.69 8.44 4.44
N ARG A 72 2.61 7.83 4.93
CA ARG A 72 2.64 6.68 5.85
C ARG A 72 3.24 5.43 5.17
N ALA A 73 2.92 5.18 3.90
CA ALA A 73 3.54 4.10 3.13
C ALA A 73 5.05 4.33 2.98
N ARG A 74 5.46 5.53 2.55
CA ARG A 74 6.88 5.91 2.38
C ARG A 74 7.66 5.83 3.71
N THR A 75 7.08 6.29 4.82
CA THR A 75 7.68 6.17 6.16
C THR A 75 7.87 4.70 6.55
N THR A 76 6.87 3.86 6.29
CA THR A 76 6.97 2.41 6.56
C THR A 76 8.07 1.77 5.70
N MET A 77 8.16 2.13 4.42
CA MET A 77 9.23 1.69 3.51
C MET A 77 10.62 2.06 4.01
N GLN A 78 10.80 3.29 4.50
CA GLN A 78 12.08 3.72 5.09
C GLN A 78 12.48 2.84 6.27
N GLY A 79 11.54 2.53 7.17
CA GLY A 79 11.79 1.61 8.28
C GLY A 79 12.15 0.18 7.84
N ILE A 80 11.58 -0.30 6.72
CA ILE A 80 11.97 -1.59 6.13
C ILE A 80 13.41 -1.51 5.59
N VAL A 81 13.75 -0.46 4.84
CA VAL A 81 15.10 -0.24 4.31
C VAL A 81 16.14 -0.18 5.43
N GLU A 82 15.87 0.56 6.50
CA GLU A 82 16.75 0.62 7.67
C GLU A 82 16.96 -0.76 8.30
N TYR A 83 15.89 -1.53 8.46
CA TYR A 83 16.00 -2.90 8.96
C TYR A 83 16.84 -3.80 8.04
N LEU A 84 16.63 -3.73 6.72
CA LEU A 84 17.40 -4.52 5.75
C LEU A 84 18.90 -4.16 5.81
N LYS A 85 19.23 -2.88 5.99
CA LYS A 85 20.61 -2.44 6.21
C LYS A 85 21.21 -2.99 7.50
N VAL A 86 20.43 -3.04 8.58
CA VAL A 86 20.86 -3.61 9.87
C VAL A 86 21.19 -5.11 9.74
N ILE A 87 20.44 -5.85 8.92
CA ILE A 87 20.74 -7.26 8.63
C ILE A 87 21.73 -7.44 7.45
N GLU A 88 22.52 -6.40 7.17
CA GLU A 88 23.65 -6.39 6.23
C GLU A 88 23.27 -6.72 4.77
N LYS A 89 22.04 -6.38 4.34
CA LYS A 89 21.68 -6.40 2.92
C LYS A 89 22.42 -5.29 2.17
N SER A 90 22.92 -5.63 0.99
CA SER A 90 23.50 -4.66 0.06
C SER A 90 22.44 -3.70 -0.49
N ASP A 91 22.85 -2.50 -0.90
CA ASP A 91 21.93 -1.53 -1.51
C ASP A 91 21.26 -2.09 -2.78
N GLU A 92 21.97 -2.93 -3.55
CA GLU A 92 21.40 -3.62 -4.73
C GLU A 92 20.31 -4.64 -4.34
N GLU A 93 20.54 -5.46 -3.32
CA GLU A 93 19.51 -6.38 -2.81
C GLU A 93 18.29 -5.62 -2.27
N ILE A 94 18.52 -4.52 -1.54
CA ILE A 94 17.44 -3.69 -1.01
C ILE A 94 16.63 -3.08 -2.15
N GLU A 95 17.28 -2.59 -3.21
CA GLU A 95 16.60 -2.04 -4.37
C GLU A 95 15.68 -3.07 -5.02
N VAL A 96 16.19 -4.29 -5.26
CA VAL A 96 15.41 -5.39 -5.83
C VAL A 96 14.23 -5.78 -4.94
N LEU A 97 14.44 -5.86 -3.62
CA LEU A 97 13.39 -6.22 -2.66
C LEU A 97 12.30 -5.15 -2.56
N MET A 98 12.67 -3.87 -2.66
CA MET A 98 11.75 -2.75 -2.48
C MET A 98 11.10 -2.29 -3.78
N ALA A 99 11.64 -2.64 -4.96
CA ALA A 99 11.15 -2.20 -6.26
C ALA A 99 9.64 -2.39 -6.44
N PRO A 100 9.02 -3.54 -6.12
CA PRO A 100 7.57 -3.71 -6.31
C PRO A 100 6.73 -2.71 -5.50
N LEU A 101 7.17 -2.40 -4.29
CA LEU A 101 6.47 -1.47 -3.41
C LEU A 101 6.70 -0.01 -3.83
N LYS A 102 7.90 0.32 -4.34
CA LYS A 102 8.16 1.63 -4.95
C LYS A 102 7.26 1.84 -6.17
N ASP A 103 7.22 0.85 -7.07
CA ASP A 103 6.40 0.90 -8.28
C ASP A 103 4.92 1.10 -7.95
N LEU A 104 4.41 0.41 -6.92
CA LEU A 104 3.04 0.59 -6.45
C LEU A 104 2.79 2.02 -5.95
N VAL A 105 3.63 2.54 -5.05
CA VAL A 105 3.47 3.89 -4.49
C VAL A 105 3.53 4.95 -5.59
N ASP A 106 4.50 4.86 -6.49
CA ASP A 106 4.66 5.83 -7.58
C ASP A 106 3.51 5.74 -8.59
N THR A 107 2.98 4.53 -8.84
CA THR A 107 1.78 4.34 -9.68
C THR A 107 0.55 5.00 -9.05
N VAL A 108 0.32 4.78 -7.76
CA VAL A 108 -0.82 5.37 -7.05
C VAL A 108 -0.72 6.89 -7.01
N GLU A 109 0.46 7.44 -6.69
CA GLU A 109 0.70 8.87 -6.67
C GLU A 109 0.44 9.50 -8.04
N GLY A 110 0.94 8.88 -9.12
CA GLY A 110 0.66 9.32 -10.48
C GLY A 110 -0.83 9.25 -10.90
N ILE A 111 -1.59 8.31 -10.35
CA ILE A 111 -3.05 8.25 -10.53
C ILE A 111 -3.73 9.41 -9.80
N MET A 112 -3.35 9.66 -8.53
CA MET A 112 -3.87 10.76 -7.72
C MET A 112 -3.61 12.13 -8.36
N GLU A 113 -2.38 12.36 -8.86
CA GLU A 113 -2.01 13.60 -9.53
C GLU A 113 -2.87 13.86 -10.78
N ARG A 114 -3.20 12.83 -11.54
CA ARG A 114 -4.08 12.95 -12.73
C ARG A 114 -5.49 13.33 -12.33
N PHE A 115 -6.07 12.71 -11.31
CA PHE A 115 -7.41 13.07 -10.83
C PHE A 115 -7.46 14.50 -10.29
N ASN A 116 -6.43 14.94 -9.58
CA ASN A 116 -6.33 16.32 -9.11
C ASN A 116 -6.19 17.33 -10.27
N ALA A 117 -5.43 16.98 -11.30
CA ALA A 117 -5.26 17.82 -12.48
C ALA A 117 -6.54 17.91 -13.33
N GLU A 118 -7.26 16.80 -13.52
CA GLU A 118 -8.51 16.75 -14.29
C GLU A 118 -9.64 17.51 -13.59
N GLY A 119 -9.77 17.41 -12.26
CA GLY A 119 -10.72 18.22 -11.49
C GLY A 119 -10.45 19.73 -11.54
N SER A 120 -9.19 20.12 -11.77
CA SER A 120 -8.79 21.53 -11.90
C SER A 120 -9.10 22.13 -13.28
N ILE A 121 -9.24 21.30 -14.33
CA ILE A 121 -9.53 21.76 -15.71
C ILE A 121 -11.03 22.06 -15.90
N GLU A 122 -11.92 21.35 -15.19
CA GLU A 122 -13.37 21.57 -15.29
C GLU A 122 -13.84 22.89 -14.63
N GLU A 123 -13.11 23.38 -13.61
CA GLU A 123 -13.41 24.65 -12.95
C GLU A 123 -13.03 25.88 -13.82
N GLU A 124 -12.04 25.76 -14.70
CA GLU A 124 -11.62 26.87 -15.59
C GLU A 124 -12.51 27.04 -16.84
N GLN A 125 -13.28 26.02 -17.23
CA GLN A 125 -14.18 26.10 -18.40
C GLN A 125 -15.60 26.59 -18.07
N SER A 126 -15.91 26.77 -16.78
CA SER A 126 -17.21 27.26 -16.29
C SER A 126 -17.16 28.69 -15.72
N GLY A 127 -16.02 29.38 -15.83
CA GLY A 127 -15.80 30.76 -15.38
C GLY A 127 -16.02 31.83 -16.44
#